data_AF-A0A849TH42-F1
#
_entry.id   AF-A0A849TH42-F1
#
_cell.length_a   1.000
_cell.length_b   1.000
_cell.length_c   1.000
_cell.angle_alpha   90.00
_cell.angle_beta   90.00
_cell.angle_gamma   90.00
#
_symmetry.space_group_name_H-M   'P 1'
#
loop_
_entity.id
_entity.type
_entity.pdbx_description
1 polymer ?
#
loop_
_entity_poly.entity_id
_entity_poly.type
_entity_poly.pdbx_seq_one_letter_code
_entity_poly.pdbx_strand_id
1 'polypeptide(L)'
;MPPHSKDELIARVKAMRAKVYDRNAVFSRSEIPAELHALTADAKTRGIEDAQRDSLLMIGLVESKGGDAEDVVAALQAALDIKTSPLLSAERLARSYNLLAEHLQIREDFSAAAENYRIAVRHMAETPAFNEDQRLGTEQELGLVLHEAGRFQEELDNNLRVLAGGERIHGAKNPLLRSLVTNIAQNIHALGRKLEAEPYLVRALAMARLEGKDWNEQDLL
;
A
#
# COMPACT_ATOMS: atom_id res chain seq x y z
N MET A 1 -5.91 -4.48 -41.67
CA MET A 1 -4.69 -3.69 -41.43
C MET A 1 -3.54 -4.65 -41.17
N PRO A 2 -2.29 -4.36 -41.57
CA PRO A 2 -1.18 -5.23 -41.23
C PRO A 2 -1.08 -5.35 -39.70
N PRO A 3 -0.68 -6.51 -39.16
CA PRO A 3 -0.44 -6.62 -37.72
C PRO A 3 0.64 -5.61 -37.35
N HIS A 4 0.28 -4.66 -36.49
CA HIS A 4 1.21 -3.68 -35.92
C HIS A 4 2.49 -4.39 -35.44
N SER A 5 3.67 -3.83 -35.62
CA SER A 5 4.92 -4.52 -35.21
C SER A 5 5.01 -4.64 -33.68
N LYS A 6 5.90 -5.51 -33.17
CA LYS A 6 6.21 -5.58 -31.72
C LYS A 6 6.60 -4.20 -31.17
N ASP A 7 7.42 -3.47 -31.92
CA ASP A 7 7.92 -2.15 -31.53
C ASP A 7 6.80 -1.11 -31.49
N GLU A 8 5.83 -1.22 -32.39
CA GLU A 8 4.66 -0.34 -32.40
C GLU A 8 3.78 -0.54 -31.16
N LEU A 9 3.54 -1.79 -30.75
CA LEU A 9 2.80 -2.07 -29.52
C LEU A 9 3.52 -1.50 -28.29
N ILE A 10 4.84 -1.74 -28.19
CA ILE A 10 5.66 -1.20 -27.09
C ILE A 10 5.61 0.34 -27.08
N ALA A 11 5.68 0.97 -28.25
CA ALA A 11 5.59 2.42 -28.38
C ALA A 11 4.22 2.96 -27.94
N ARG A 12 3.13 2.29 -28.30
CA ARG A 12 1.76 2.64 -27.87
C ARG A 12 1.59 2.51 -26.35
N VAL A 13 2.06 1.41 -25.76
CA VAL A 13 2.05 1.22 -24.30
C VAL A 13 2.86 2.31 -23.60
N LYS A 14 4.05 2.65 -24.12
CA LYS A 14 4.88 3.74 -23.58
C LYS A 14 4.19 5.11 -23.69
N ALA A 15 3.56 5.41 -24.82
CA ALA A 15 2.80 6.65 -25.00
C ALA A 15 1.62 6.72 -24.01
N MET A 16 0.95 5.58 -23.78
CA MET A 16 -0.13 5.50 -22.81
C MET A 16 0.35 5.72 -21.39
N ARG A 17 1.51 5.16 -21.03
CA ARG A 17 2.17 5.41 -19.75
C ARG A 17 2.44 6.90 -19.55
N ALA A 18 2.98 7.58 -20.54
CA ALA A 18 3.22 9.02 -20.44
C ALA A 18 1.93 9.81 -20.14
N LYS A 19 0.81 9.42 -20.75
CA LYS A 19 -0.50 10.06 -20.53
C LYS A 19 -1.11 9.73 -19.17
N VAL A 20 -1.08 8.47 -18.74
CA VAL A 20 -1.69 8.01 -17.47
C VAL A 20 -0.98 8.59 -16.24
N TYR A 21 0.34 8.74 -16.31
CA TYR A 21 1.15 9.26 -15.20
C TYR A 21 1.37 10.78 -15.25
N ASP A 22 0.91 11.47 -16.29
CA ASP A 22 0.89 12.93 -16.30
C ASP A 22 -0.15 13.45 -15.29
N ARG A 23 0.32 14.21 -14.30
CA ARG A 23 -0.52 14.77 -13.23
C ARG A 23 -1.52 15.80 -13.73
N ASN A 24 -1.28 16.38 -14.91
CA ASN A 24 -2.14 17.40 -15.51
C ASN A 24 -3.04 16.83 -16.61
N ALA A 25 -2.88 15.55 -16.96
CA ALA A 25 -3.71 14.94 -18.00
C ALA A 25 -5.13 14.71 -17.49
N VAL A 26 -6.10 15.28 -18.22
CA VAL A 26 -7.51 14.90 -18.10
C VAL A 26 -7.76 13.79 -19.10
N PHE A 27 -8.27 12.65 -18.63
CA PHE A 27 -8.64 11.54 -19.48
C PHE A 27 -10.11 11.18 -19.33
N SER A 28 -10.70 10.68 -20.41
CA SER A 28 -12.06 10.14 -20.41
C SER A 28 -12.13 8.92 -19.49
N ARG A 29 -13.21 8.84 -18.71
CA ARG A 29 -13.50 7.72 -17.79
C ARG A 29 -13.71 6.38 -18.51
N SER A 30 -14.02 6.38 -19.80
CA SER A 30 -14.30 5.16 -20.56
C SER A 30 -13.26 4.83 -21.63
N GLU A 31 -12.61 5.85 -22.22
CA GLU A 31 -11.71 5.62 -23.37
C GLU A 31 -10.36 5.03 -22.95
N ILE A 32 -9.76 5.54 -21.86
CA ILE A 32 -8.44 5.09 -21.43
C ILE A 32 -8.46 3.64 -20.94
N PRO A 33 -9.40 3.23 -20.07
CA PRO A 33 -9.54 1.82 -19.72
C PRO A 33 -9.71 0.92 -20.94
N ALA A 34 -10.60 1.29 -21.87
CA ALA A 34 -10.85 0.49 -23.07
C ALA A 34 -9.60 0.32 -23.94
N GLU A 35 -8.82 1.38 -24.14
CA GLU A 35 -7.56 1.30 -24.88
C GLU A 35 -6.52 0.43 -24.15
N LEU A 36 -6.41 0.57 -22.82
CA LEU A 36 -5.49 -0.24 -22.02
C LEU A 36 -5.87 -1.73 -22.03
N HIS A 37 -7.16 -2.07 -22.00
CA HIS A 37 -7.62 -3.46 -22.15
C HIS A 37 -7.28 -4.01 -23.55
N ALA A 38 -7.46 -3.22 -24.61
CA ALA A 38 -7.08 -3.61 -25.96
C ALA A 38 -5.56 -3.86 -26.09
N LEU A 39 -4.73 -2.98 -25.52
CA LEU A 39 -3.27 -3.15 -25.49
C LEU A 39 -2.85 -4.39 -24.69
N THR A 40 -3.51 -4.64 -23.55
CA THR A 40 -3.26 -5.83 -22.72
C THR A 40 -3.57 -7.11 -23.48
N ALA A 41 -4.71 -7.18 -24.18
CA ALA A 41 -5.11 -8.33 -24.97
C ALA A 41 -4.16 -8.58 -26.16
N ASP A 42 -3.74 -7.52 -26.86
CA ASP A 42 -2.77 -7.61 -27.97
C ASP A 42 -1.39 -8.07 -27.48
N ALA A 43 -0.91 -7.52 -26.36
CA ALA A 43 0.35 -7.94 -25.74
C ALA A 43 0.32 -9.41 -25.30
N LYS A 44 -0.77 -9.85 -24.67
CA LYS A 44 -0.97 -11.25 -24.27
C LYS A 44 -0.97 -12.19 -25.47
N THR A 45 -1.70 -11.83 -26.53
CA THR A 45 -1.79 -12.64 -27.77
C THR A 45 -0.42 -12.83 -28.42
N ARG A 46 0.45 -11.82 -28.31
CA ARG A 46 1.80 -11.82 -28.89
C ARG A 46 2.89 -12.32 -27.94
N GLY A 47 2.56 -12.67 -26.69
CA GLY A 47 3.54 -13.07 -25.68
C GLY A 47 4.52 -11.96 -25.28
N ILE A 48 4.10 -10.69 -25.34
CA ILE A 48 4.93 -9.54 -24.98
C ILE A 48 4.61 -9.16 -23.52
N GLU A 49 5.17 -9.92 -22.59
CA GLU A 49 4.86 -9.87 -21.17
C GLU A 49 5.14 -8.50 -20.52
N ASP A 50 6.22 -7.82 -20.91
CA ASP A 50 6.52 -6.45 -20.43
C ASP A 50 5.41 -5.45 -20.77
N ALA A 51 4.91 -5.51 -22.00
CA ALA A 51 3.84 -4.63 -22.47
C ALA A 51 2.52 -4.98 -21.78
N GLN A 52 2.22 -6.29 -21.65
CA GLN A 52 1.03 -6.78 -20.97
C GLN A 52 1.03 -6.32 -19.51
N ARG A 53 2.13 -6.53 -18.79
CA ARG A 53 2.30 -6.15 -17.38
C ARG A 53 2.12 -4.65 -17.21
N ASP A 54 2.77 -3.85 -18.04
CA ASP A 54 2.71 -2.40 -17.93
C ASP A 54 1.29 -1.85 -18.19
N SER A 55 0.59 -2.40 -19.18
CA SER A 55 -0.82 -2.06 -19.44
C SER A 55 -1.73 -2.42 -18.26
N LEU A 56 -1.55 -3.59 -17.66
CA LEU A 56 -2.32 -4.00 -16.48
C LEU A 56 -2.07 -3.09 -15.27
N LEU A 57 -0.82 -2.68 -15.02
CA LEU A 57 -0.52 -1.72 -13.95
C LEU A 57 -1.18 -0.36 -14.18
N MET A 58 -1.26 0.08 -15.44
CA MET A 58 -1.97 1.30 -15.80
C MET A 58 -3.48 1.18 -15.60
N ILE A 59 -4.07 0.02 -15.91
CA ILE A 59 -5.50 -0.25 -15.64
C ILE A 59 -5.77 -0.10 -14.14
N GLY A 60 -4.99 -0.80 -13.30
CA GLY A 60 -5.16 -0.71 -11.85
C GLY A 60 -5.07 0.71 -11.29
N LEU A 61 -4.17 1.54 -11.85
CA LEU A 61 -4.05 2.96 -11.45
C LEU A 61 -5.18 3.86 -11.95
N VAL A 62 -5.73 3.58 -13.14
CA VAL A 62 -6.83 4.38 -13.71
C VAL A 62 -8.13 4.02 -13.00
N GLU A 63 -8.40 2.72 -12.80
CA GLU A 63 -9.62 2.24 -12.17
C GLU A 63 -9.69 2.59 -10.67
N SER A 64 -8.55 2.69 -9.97
CA SER A 64 -8.55 3.13 -8.57
C SER A 64 -9.05 4.56 -8.38
N LYS A 65 -8.95 5.39 -9.43
CA LYS A 65 -9.55 6.74 -9.46
C LYS A 65 -11.02 6.73 -9.91
N GLY A 66 -11.44 5.68 -10.62
CA GLY A 66 -12.77 5.50 -11.18
C GLY A 66 -13.79 4.89 -10.22
N GLY A 67 -13.32 4.08 -9.26
CA GLY A 67 -14.10 3.51 -8.16
C GLY A 67 -14.51 2.04 -8.32
N ASP A 68 -14.11 1.35 -9.39
CA ASP A 68 -14.34 -0.09 -9.54
C ASP A 68 -13.22 -0.89 -8.86
N ALA A 69 -13.44 -1.27 -7.60
CA ALA A 69 -12.44 -1.98 -6.81
C ALA A 69 -12.16 -3.41 -7.31
N GLU A 70 -13.06 -4.05 -8.07
CA GLU A 70 -12.84 -5.39 -8.58
C GLU A 70 -11.84 -5.39 -9.74
N ASP A 71 -12.01 -4.46 -10.67
CA ASP A 71 -11.12 -4.31 -11.82
C ASP A 71 -9.69 -3.90 -11.40
N VAL A 72 -9.56 -3.12 -10.31
CA VAL A 72 -8.25 -2.76 -9.74
C VAL A 72 -7.49 -3.98 -9.25
N VAL A 73 -8.11 -4.79 -8.38
CA VAL A 73 -7.44 -5.95 -7.79
C VAL A 73 -7.08 -6.97 -8.87
N ALA A 74 -8.02 -7.27 -9.77
CA ALA A 74 -7.79 -8.22 -10.86
C ALA A 74 -6.63 -7.78 -11.77
N ALA A 75 -6.59 -6.51 -12.17
CA ALA A 75 -5.54 -5.98 -13.04
C ALA A 75 -4.17 -5.98 -12.35
N LEU A 76 -4.10 -5.50 -11.10
CA LEU A 76 -2.84 -5.44 -10.36
C LEU A 76 -2.29 -6.83 -10.03
N GLN A 77 -3.14 -7.77 -9.61
CA GLN A 77 -2.71 -9.15 -9.35
C GLN A 77 -2.17 -9.80 -10.63
N ALA A 78 -2.91 -9.69 -11.75
CA ALA A 78 -2.46 -10.23 -13.03
C ALA A 78 -1.14 -9.61 -13.51
N ALA A 79 -0.91 -8.31 -13.25
CA ALA A 79 0.36 -7.66 -13.56
C ALA A 79 1.51 -8.19 -12.69
N LEU A 80 1.26 -8.37 -11.39
CA LEU A 80 2.29 -8.74 -10.43
C LEU A 80 2.66 -10.23 -10.50
N ASP A 81 1.77 -11.07 -11.03
CA ASP A 81 2.03 -12.48 -11.34
C ASP A 81 2.97 -12.68 -12.55
N ILE A 82 3.12 -11.66 -13.42
CA ILE A 82 4.07 -11.69 -14.54
C ILE A 82 5.50 -11.42 -14.01
N LYS A 83 6.24 -12.50 -13.72
CA LYS A 83 7.58 -12.46 -13.08
C LYS A 83 8.73 -12.12 -14.03
N THR A 84 8.56 -12.34 -15.32
CA THR A 84 9.59 -12.30 -16.38
C THR A 84 9.81 -10.91 -16.98
N SER A 85 9.38 -9.85 -16.29
CA SER A 85 9.45 -8.47 -16.77
C SER A 85 10.61 -7.71 -16.11
N PRO A 86 11.77 -7.53 -16.78
CA PRO A 86 12.98 -6.95 -16.19
C PRO A 86 12.94 -5.41 -16.01
N LEU A 87 11.84 -4.73 -16.37
CA LEU A 87 11.82 -3.27 -16.59
C LEU A 87 10.92 -2.46 -15.64
N LEU A 88 10.54 -2.99 -14.47
CA LEU A 88 9.86 -2.18 -13.46
C LEU A 88 10.84 -1.67 -12.40
N SER A 89 10.87 -0.36 -12.19
CA SER A 89 11.62 0.22 -11.08
C SER A 89 11.02 -0.21 -9.75
N ALA A 90 11.86 -0.29 -8.72
CA ALA A 90 11.42 -0.55 -7.34
C ALA A 90 10.35 0.46 -6.90
N GLU A 91 10.43 1.73 -7.34
CA GLU A 91 9.39 2.72 -7.08
C GLU A 91 8.01 2.32 -7.63
N ARG A 92 7.96 1.83 -8.87
CA ARG A 92 6.68 1.42 -9.48
C ARG A 92 6.14 0.18 -8.79
N LEU A 93 7.00 -0.79 -8.48
CA LEU A 93 6.59 -1.98 -7.72
C LEU A 93 6.03 -1.59 -6.35
N ALA A 94 6.73 -0.74 -5.60
CA ALA A 94 6.26 -0.22 -4.32
C ALA A 94 4.84 0.38 -4.43
N ARG A 95 4.62 1.29 -5.38
CA ARG A 95 3.30 1.92 -5.60
C ARG A 95 2.23 0.91 -5.99
N SER A 96 2.55 -0.06 -6.85
CA SER A 96 1.58 -1.06 -7.31
C SER A 96 1.19 -2.05 -6.23
N TYR A 97 2.16 -2.53 -5.42
CA TYR A 97 1.86 -3.38 -4.27
C TYR A 97 1.10 -2.64 -3.17
N ASN A 98 1.44 -1.37 -2.91
CA ASN A 98 0.70 -0.54 -1.97
C ASN A 98 -0.75 -0.35 -2.41
N LEU A 99 -0.97 0.02 -3.68
CA LEU A 99 -2.31 0.19 -4.23
C LEU A 99 -3.13 -1.11 -4.21
N LEU A 100 -2.51 -2.25 -4.53
CA LEU A 100 -3.18 -3.55 -4.43
C LEU A 100 -3.58 -3.84 -2.97
N ALA A 101 -2.70 -3.58 -2.01
CA ALA A 101 -2.99 -3.79 -0.59
C ALA A 101 -4.15 -2.91 -0.10
N GLU A 102 -4.18 -1.63 -0.47
CA GLU A 102 -5.29 -0.70 -0.16
C GLU A 102 -6.63 -1.25 -0.66
N HIS A 103 -6.69 -1.78 -1.89
CA HIS A 103 -7.92 -2.32 -2.44
C HIS A 103 -8.29 -3.71 -1.89
N LEU A 104 -7.31 -4.52 -1.49
CA LEU A 104 -7.57 -5.77 -0.76
C LEU A 104 -8.12 -5.49 0.64
N GLN A 105 -7.63 -4.44 1.31
CA GLN A 105 -8.15 -3.97 2.59
C GLN A 105 -9.61 -3.49 2.49
N ILE A 106 -9.97 -2.75 1.44
CA ILE A 106 -11.38 -2.37 1.17
C ILE A 106 -12.29 -3.60 1.01
N ARG A 107 -11.74 -4.71 0.49
CA ARG A 107 -12.43 -5.99 0.35
C ARG A 107 -12.36 -6.88 1.60
N GLU A 108 -11.79 -6.38 2.69
CA GLU A 108 -11.58 -7.11 3.94
C GLU A 108 -10.70 -8.38 3.78
N ASP A 109 -9.91 -8.48 2.70
CA ASP A 109 -8.89 -9.52 2.55
C ASP A 109 -7.60 -9.06 3.23
N PHE A 110 -7.67 -8.95 4.56
CA PHE A 110 -6.59 -8.41 5.40
C PHE A 110 -5.31 -9.23 5.34
N SER A 111 -5.43 -10.55 5.17
CA SER A 111 -4.26 -11.42 5.04
C SER A 111 -3.49 -11.15 3.74
N ALA A 112 -4.19 -11.07 2.60
CA ALA A 112 -3.55 -10.73 1.34
C ALA A 112 -3.05 -9.27 1.32
N ALA A 113 -3.80 -8.35 1.93
CA ALA A 113 -3.36 -6.95 2.08
C ALA A 113 -2.02 -6.87 2.86
N ALA A 114 -1.90 -7.60 3.97
CA ALA A 114 -0.67 -7.62 4.77
C ALA A 114 0.55 -8.10 3.96
N GLU A 115 0.40 -9.15 3.16
CA GLU A 115 1.52 -9.63 2.33
C GLU A 115 1.90 -8.61 1.25
N ASN A 116 0.93 -7.93 0.65
CA ASN A 116 1.20 -6.91 -0.37
C ASN A 116 1.83 -5.64 0.23
N TYR A 117 1.37 -5.17 1.40
CA TYR A 117 2.02 -4.07 2.10
C TYR A 117 3.47 -4.40 2.48
N ARG A 118 3.78 -5.63 2.93
CA ARG A 118 5.18 -6.03 3.19
C ARG A 118 6.06 -5.94 1.96
N ILE A 119 5.55 -6.35 0.80
CA ILE A 119 6.30 -6.24 -0.45
C ILE A 119 6.49 -4.77 -0.81
N ALA A 120 5.47 -3.93 -0.64
CA ALA A 120 5.56 -2.49 -0.86
C ALA A 120 6.65 -1.85 0.03
N VAL A 121 6.62 -2.10 1.35
CA VAL A 121 7.59 -1.58 2.32
C VAL A 121 9.02 -1.94 1.93
N ARG A 122 9.28 -3.19 1.52
CA ARG A 122 10.61 -3.61 1.06
C ARG A 122 11.10 -2.79 -0.14
N HIS A 123 10.25 -2.62 -1.16
CA HIS A 123 10.61 -1.81 -2.32
C HIS A 123 10.76 -0.31 -2.00
N MET A 124 9.97 0.22 -1.05
CA MET A 124 10.09 1.61 -0.60
C MET A 124 11.39 1.87 0.17
N ALA A 125 11.88 0.88 0.92
CA ALA A 125 13.17 0.95 1.62
C ALA A 125 14.36 1.05 0.65
N GLU A 126 14.26 0.45 -0.52
CA GLU A 126 15.29 0.47 -1.57
C GLU A 126 15.21 1.71 -2.49
N THR A 127 14.18 2.54 -2.33
CA THR A 127 13.85 3.62 -3.28
C THR A 127 13.96 5.01 -2.64
N PRO A 128 14.90 5.86 -3.09
CA PRO A 128 15.08 7.23 -2.56
C PRO A 128 13.89 8.18 -2.78
N ALA A 129 13.00 7.88 -3.74
CA ALA A 129 11.83 8.70 -4.04
C ALA A 129 10.79 8.73 -2.91
N PHE A 130 10.82 7.74 -2.00
CA PHE A 130 10.00 7.78 -0.79
C PHE A 130 10.81 8.41 0.35
N ASN A 131 10.23 9.41 1.00
CA ASN A 131 10.79 9.95 2.22
C ASN A 131 10.47 9.01 3.41
N GLU A 132 11.07 9.29 4.56
CA GLU A 132 10.88 8.43 5.75
C GLU A 132 9.45 8.44 6.29
N ASP A 133 8.76 9.58 6.20
CA ASP A 133 7.36 9.74 6.64
C ASP A 133 6.41 8.89 5.78
N GLN A 134 6.59 8.91 4.46
CA GLN A 134 5.87 8.06 3.52
C GLN A 134 6.09 6.57 3.79
N ARG A 135 7.33 6.18 4.11
CA ARG A 135 7.64 4.80 4.49
C ARG A 135 6.91 4.39 5.77
N LEU A 136 6.93 5.25 6.79
CA LEU A 136 6.20 5.00 8.04
C LEU A 136 4.70 4.87 7.81
N GLY A 137 4.10 5.73 6.97
CA GLY A 137 2.68 5.63 6.64
C GLY A 137 2.29 4.26 6.09
N THR A 138 3.04 3.74 5.12
CA THR A 138 2.78 2.38 4.60
C THR A 138 3.03 1.28 5.63
N GLU A 139 4.02 1.43 6.53
CA GLU A 139 4.22 0.49 7.63
C GLU A 139 3.09 0.54 8.67
N GLN A 140 2.45 1.70 8.88
CA GLN A 140 1.26 1.82 9.73
C GLN A 140 0.05 1.09 9.13
N GLU A 141 -0.18 1.22 7.82
CA GLU A 141 -1.23 0.46 7.14
C GLU A 141 -0.99 -1.05 7.21
N LEU A 142 0.27 -1.49 7.11
CA LEU A 142 0.63 -2.89 7.38
C LEU A 142 0.23 -3.32 8.80
N GLY A 143 0.50 -2.49 9.81
CA GLY A 143 0.08 -2.76 11.18
C GLY A 143 -1.43 -2.93 11.31
N LEU A 144 -2.19 -2.00 10.71
CA LEU A 144 -3.65 -2.04 10.72
C LEU A 144 -4.19 -3.34 10.12
N VAL A 145 -3.74 -3.75 8.94
CA VAL A 145 -4.26 -4.99 8.32
C VAL A 145 -3.77 -6.26 9.02
N LEU A 146 -2.61 -6.23 9.70
CA LEU A 146 -2.19 -7.34 10.55
C LEU A 146 -3.11 -7.51 11.76
N HIS A 147 -3.60 -6.41 12.32
CA HIS A 147 -4.60 -6.43 13.39
C HIS A 147 -5.87 -7.13 12.94
N GLU A 148 -6.45 -6.66 11.84
CA GLU A 148 -7.71 -7.16 11.29
C GLU A 148 -7.60 -8.62 10.84
N ALA A 149 -6.40 -9.05 10.43
CA ALA A 149 -6.10 -10.46 10.15
C ALA A 149 -5.89 -11.33 11.40
N GLY A 150 -5.95 -10.77 12.62
CA GLY A 150 -5.71 -11.46 13.89
C GLY A 150 -4.24 -11.83 14.13
N ARG A 151 -3.29 -11.23 13.40
CA ARG A 151 -1.86 -11.53 13.44
C ARG A 151 -1.13 -10.65 14.46
N PHE A 152 -1.63 -10.64 15.70
CA PHE A 152 -1.24 -9.68 16.74
C PHE A 152 0.25 -9.67 17.10
N GLN A 153 0.94 -10.82 17.01
CA GLN A 153 2.39 -10.86 17.28
C GLN A 153 3.18 -10.15 16.16
N GLU A 154 2.77 -10.34 14.91
CA GLU A 154 3.42 -9.70 13.76
C GLU A 154 3.11 -8.20 13.72
N GLU A 155 1.89 -7.82 14.10
CA GLU A 155 1.50 -6.43 14.30
C GLU A 155 2.34 -5.77 15.40
N LEU A 156 2.51 -6.42 16.55
CA LEU A 156 3.33 -5.90 17.66
C LEU A 156 4.77 -5.62 17.20
N ASP A 157 5.39 -6.57 16.52
CA ASP A 157 6.76 -6.42 15.99
C ASP A 157 6.86 -5.32 14.93
N ASN A 158 5.79 -5.11 14.16
CA ASN A 158 5.69 -4.01 13.21
C ASN A 158 5.54 -2.66 13.94
N ASN A 159 4.57 -2.53 14.83
CA ASN A 159 4.25 -1.30 15.53
C ASN A 159 5.41 -0.80 16.40
N LEU A 160 6.21 -1.70 16.99
CA LEU A 160 7.43 -1.32 17.71
C LEU A 160 8.49 -0.69 16.80
N ARG A 161 8.66 -1.21 15.57
CA ARG A 161 9.58 -0.62 14.58
C ARG A 161 9.07 0.74 14.08
N VAL A 162 7.78 0.82 13.77
CA VAL A 162 7.12 2.07 13.37
C VAL A 162 7.24 3.12 14.47
N LEU A 163 7.07 2.73 15.74
CA LEU A 163 7.18 3.65 16.87
C LEU A 163 8.59 4.22 16.96
N ALA A 164 9.63 3.38 16.91
CA ALA A 164 11.01 3.85 16.93
C ALA A 164 11.31 4.81 15.75
N GLY A 165 10.81 4.50 14.55
CA GLY A 165 10.94 5.37 13.39
C GLY A 165 10.20 6.71 13.56
N GLY A 166 8.96 6.67 14.06
CA GLY A 166 8.13 7.85 14.28
C GLY A 166 8.69 8.76 15.38
N GLU A 167 9.23 8.19 16.47
CA GLU A 167 9.89 8.96 17.53
C GLU A 167 11.12 9.71 17.02
N ARG A 168 11.88 9.10 16.11
CA ARG A 168 13.07 9.70 15.48
C ARG A 168 12.69 10.87 14.57
N ILE A 169 11.59 10.77 13.81
CA ILE A 169 11.16 11.81 12.86
C ILE A 169 10.42 12.95 13.56
N HIS A 170 9.49 12.60 14.46
CA HIS A 170 8.51 13.53 15.00
C HIS A 170 8.73 13.89 16.47
N GLY A 171 9.62 13.17 17.17
CA GLY A 171 9.85 13.28 18.60
C GLY A 171 8.93 12.37 19.42
N ALA A 172 9.45 11.86 20.55
CA ALA A 172 8.77 10.84 21.36
C ALA A 172 7.44 11.27 22.01
N LYS A 173 7.17 12.57 22.06
CA LYS A 173 5.93 13.17 22.60
C LYS A 173 4.96 13.61 21.52
N ASN A 174 5.21 13.27 20.25
CA ASN A 174 4.33 13.69 19.17
C ASN A 174 2.93 13.05 19.32
N PRO A 175 1.85 13.85 19.32
CA PRO A 175 0.47 13.34 19.41
C PRO A 175 0.11 12.26 18.38
N LEU A 176 0.72 12.30 17.18
CA LEU A 176 0.48 11.32 16.12
C LEU A 176 0.91 9.90 16.50
N LEU A 177 1.83 9.76 17.45
CA LEU A 177 2.31 8.44 17.91
C LEU A 177 1.42 7.82 18.99
N ARG A 178 0.43 8.57 19.52
CA ARG A 178 -0.41 8.09 20.62
C ARG A 178 -1.23 6.86 20.20
N SER A 179 -1.85 6.89 19.02
CA SER A 179 -2.61 5.74 18.49
C SER A 179 -1.74 4.51 18.37
N LEU A 180 -0.51 4.66 17.87
CA LEU A 180 0.45 3.56 17.75
C LEU A 180 0.84 2.96 19.11
N VAL A 181 1.07 3.80 20.12
CA VAL A 181 1.35 3.35 21.50
C VAL A 181 0.14 2.61 22.10
N THR A 182 -1.08 3.09 21.84
CA THR A 182 -2.31 2.39 22.24
C THR A 182 -2.43 1.03 21.56
N ASN A 183 -2.18 0.95 20.25
CA ASN A 183 -2.26 -0.31 19.50
C ASN A 183 -1.25 -1.32 20.04
N ILE A 184 -0.01 -0.91 20.33
CA ILE A 184 1.00 -1.78 20.96
C ILE A 184 0.48 -2.38 22.28
N ALA A 185 -0.14 -1.56 23.14
CA ALA A 185 -0.72 -2.06 24.38
C ALA A 185 -1.85 -3.07 24.13
N GLN A 186 -2.72 -2.79 23.15
CA GLN A 186 -3.81 -3.69 22.76
C GLN A 186 -3.27 -5.02 22.20
N ASN A 187 -2.23 -4.99 21.37
CA ASN A 187 -1.61 -6.21 20.83
C ASN A 187 -1.02 -7.07 21.94
N ILE A 188 -0.29 -6.46 22.88
CA ILE A 188 0.27 -7.14 24.04
C ILE A 188 -0.85 -7.75 24.90
N HIS A 189 -1.96 -7.03 25.08
CA HIS A 189 -3.11 -7.53 25.81
C HIS A 189 -3.76 -8.74 25.10
N ALA A 190 -3.95 -8.66 23.77
CA ALA A 190 -4.49 -9.74 22.96
C ALA A 190 -3.62 -11.01 23.02
N LEU A 191 -2.31 -10.84 23.20
CA LEU A 191 -1.35 -11.92 23.40
C LEU A 191 -1.30 -12.46 24.86
N GLY A 192 -2.16 -11.95 25.75
CA GLY A 192 -2.25 -12.38 27.16
C GLY A 192 -1.17 -11.82 28.08
N ARG A 193 -0.31 -10.90 27.60
CA ARG A 193 0.86 -10.37 28.31
C ARG A 193 0.53 -9.08 29.07
N LYS A 194 -0.55 -9.08 29.85
CA LYS A 194 -1.16 -7.85 30.43
C LYS A 194 -0.18 -6.92 31.16
N LEU A 195 0.74 -7.46 31.95
CA LEU A 195 1.72 -6.66 32.70
C LEU A 195 2.70 -5.91 31.79
N GLU A 196 2.97 -6.43 30.60
CA GLU A 196 3.86 -5.78 29.63
C GLU A 196 3.14 -4.65 28.86
N ALA A 197 1.80 -4.62 28.87
CA ALA A 197 1.02 -3.57 28.23
C ALA A 197 0.93 -2.29 29.09
N GLU A 198 1.04 -2.43 30.42
CA GLU A 198 0.87 -1.34 31.38
C GLU A 198 1.76 -0.11 31.10
N PRO A 199 3.07 -0.25 30.82
CA PRO A 199 3.91 0.91 30.51
C PRO A 199 3.46 1.68 29.26
N TYR A 200 2.91 0.98 28.26
CA TYR A 200 2.40 1.59 27.03
C TYR A 200 1.07 2.30 27.27
N LEU A 201 0.17 1.74 28.10
CA LEU A 201 -1.06 2.42 28.50
C LEU A 201 -0.78 3.70 29.29
N VAL A 202 0.12 3.63 30.29
CA VAL A 202 0.54 4.80 31.07
C VAL A 202 1.12 5.88 30.16
N ARG A 203 1.93 5.49 29.18
CA ARG A 203 2.48 6.42 28.19
C ARG A 203 1.38 7.04 27.32
N ALA A 204 0.45 6.25 26.78
CA ALA A 204 -0.64 6.75 25.96
C ALA A 204 -1.51 7.78 26.72
N LEU A 205 -1.74 7.55 28.02
CA LEU A 205 -2.45 8.49 28.89
C LEU A 205 -1.69 9.78 29.11
N ALA A 206 -0.39 9.69 29.37
CA ALA A 206 0.45 10.88 29.50
C ALA A 206 0.42 11.73 28.22
N MET A 207 0.42 11.09 27.04
CA MET A 207 0.29 11.77 25.75
C MET A 207 -1.10 12.41 25.56
N ALA A 208 -2.18 11.71 25.91
CA ALA A 208 -3.54 12.27 25.87
C ALA A 208 -3.69 13.51 26.76
N ARG A 209 -3.10 13.50 27.96
CA ARG A 209 -3.09 14.66 28.87
C ARG A 209 -2.34 15.86 28.27
N LEU A 210 -1.25 15.62 27.54
CA LEU A 210 -0.52 16.69 26.83
C LEU A 210 -1.32 17.30 25.67
N GLU A 211 -2.24 16.53 25.07
CA GLU A 211 -3.17 17.02 24.04
C GLU A 211 -4.32 17.90 24.60
N GLY A 212 -4.40 18.09 25.92
CA GLY A 212 -5.52 18.79 26.56
C GLY A 212 -6.83 17.99 26.54
N LYS A 213 -6.74 16.66 26.38
CA LYS A 213 -7.89 15.77 26.48
C LYS A 213 -7.95 15.18 27.89
N ASP A 214 -8.87 15.71 28.70
CA ASP A 214 -9.24 15.10 29.98
C ASP A 214 -10.04 13.81 29.70
N TRP A 215 -9.50 12.66 30.15
CA TRP A 215 -10.22 11.38 30.16
C TRP A 215 -10.12 10.76 31.55
N ASN A 216 -11.18 10.06 31.95
CA ASN A 216 -11.35 9.46 33.27
C ASN A 216 -10.78 8.03 33.26
N GLU A 217 -10.25 7.54 34.39
CA GLU A 217 -9.64 6.20 34.51
C GLU A 217 -10.59 5.03 34.14
N GLN A 218 -11.90 5.28 34.05
CA GLN A 218 -12.92 4.28 33.71
C GLN A 218 -12.96 3.92 32.22
N ASP A 219 -12.37 4.71 31.34
CA ASP A 219 -12.40 4.47 29.88
C ASP A 219 -11.29 3.49 29.40
N LEU A 220 -10.54 2.89 30.34
CA LEU A 220 -9.31 2.11 30.10
C LEU A 220 -9.35 0.69 30.66
N LEU A 221 -10.51 0.26 31.17
CA LEU A 221 -10.78 -1.08 31.71
C LEU A 221 -11.96 -1.71 30.96
#